data_AF-A0A6L9MHU5-F1
#
_entry.id   AF-A0A6L9MHU5-F1
#
_cell.length_a   1.000
_cell.length_b   1.000
_cell.length_c   1.000
_cell.angle_alpha   90.00
_cell.angle_beta   90.00
_cell.angle_gamma   90.00
#
_symmetry.space_group_name_H-M   'P 1'
#
loop_
_entity.id
_entity.type
_entity.pdbx_description
1 polymer ?
#
loop_
_entity_poly.entity_id
_entity_poly.type
_entity_poly.pdbx_seq_one_letter_code
_entity_poly.pdbx_strand_id
1 'polypeptide(L)'
;MPDNASHLAHRLARDAEAVCRHYLSNGRREGRYWLVGDVNNTLGRSMFVRLKGSDSGKGAAGKWTEYVAPRVMLRSRDWALFCRRSTASTQHNVSAREVS
;
A
#
# COMPACT_ATOMS: atom_id res chain seq x y z
N MET A 1 -5.69 -16.66 -24.28
CA MET A 1 -6.10 -16.98 -22.90
C MET A 1 -6.04 -15.70 -22.10
N PRO A 2 -7.08 -15.29 -21.36
CA PRO A 2 -6.96 -14.14 -20.49
C PRO A 2 -5.83 -14.43 -19.49
N ASP A 3 -4.93 -13.46 -19.35
CA ASP A 3 -3.88 -13.51 -18.34
C ASP A 3 -4.56 -13.75 -16.99
N ASN A 4 -4.24 -14.85 -16.30
CA ASN A 4 -4.84 -15.15 -15.00
C ASN A 4 -4.64 -13.93 -14.09
N ALA A 5 -5.65 -13.56 -13.31
CA ALA A 5 -5.61 -12.33 -12.51
C ALA A 5 -4.37 -12.26 -11.59
N SER A 6 -3.88 -13.42 -11.15
CA SER A 6 -2.61 -13.57 -10.42
C SER A 6 -1.37 -13.17 -11.23
N HIS A 7 -1.29 -13.53 -12.51
CA HIS A 7 -0.14 -13.18 -13.35
C HIS A 7 -0.12 -11.68 -13.67
N LEU A 8 -1.29 -11.08 -13.93
CA LEU A 8 -1.41 -9.62 -14.07
C LEU A 8 -1.02 -8.91 -12.77
N ALA A 9 -1.52 -9.40 -11.64
CA ALA A 9 -1.18 -8.90 -10.32
C ALA A 9 0.33 -8.90 -10.04
N HIS A 10 1.03 -9.99 -10.35
CA HIS A 10 2.48 -10.09 -10.16
C HIS A 10 3.26 -9.12 -11.04
N ARG A 11 2.84 -8.92 -12.30
CA ARG A 11 3.46 -7.92 -13.17
C ARG A 11 3.29 -6.50 -12.62
N LEU A 12 2.07 -6.14 -12.23
CA LEU A 12 1.79 -4.84 -11.62
C LEU A 12 2.54 -4.65 -10.29
N ALA A 13 2.74 -5.72 -9.52
CA ALA A 13 3.50 -5.68 -8.27
C ALA A 13 5.00 -5.39 -8.50
N ARG A 14 5.61 -5.94 -9.56
CA ARG A 14 7.00 -5.64 -9.94
C ARG A 14 7.18 -4.19 -10.35
N ASP A 15 6.21 -3.66 -11.08
CA ASP A 15 6.20 -2.27 -11.55
C ASP A 15 5.42 -1.33 -10.62
N ALA A 16 5.26 -1.70 -9.34
CA ALA A 16 4.37 -1.00 -8.40
C ALA A 16 4.64 0.50 -8.31
N GLU A 17 5.89 0.94 -8.43
CA GLU A 17 6.23 2.36 -8.41
C GLU A 17 5.72 3.10 -9.66
N ALA A 18 5.86 2.51 -10.85
CA ALA A 18 5.35 3.11 -12.08
C ALA A 18 3.82 3.19 -12.06
N VAL A 19 3.17 2.11 -11.59
CA VAL A 19 1.71 2.06 -11.41
C VAL A 19 1.25 3.13 -10.42
N CYS A 20 1.93 3.27 -9.27
CA CYS A 20 1.61 4.30 -8.28
C CYS A 20 1.82 5.71 -8.82
N ARG A 21 2.89 5.97 -9.59
CA ARG A 21 3.10 7.28 -10.22
C ARG A 21 1.99 7.63 -11.22
N HIS A 22 1.44 6.64 -11.91
CA HIS A 22 0.41 6.85 -12.92
C HIS A 22 -0.99 7.05 -12.32
N TYR A 23 -1.41 6.16 -11.40
CA TYR A 23 -2.76 6.16 -10.84
C TYR A 23 -2.89 6.86 -9.48
N LEU A 24 -1.80 6.89 -8.70
CA LEU A 24 -1.74 7.48 -7.35
C LEU A 24 -0.76 8.65 -7.30
N SER A 25 -0.87 9.55 -8.29
CA SER A 25 0.05 10.67 -8.53
C SER A 25 0.13 11.70 -7.39
N ASN A 26 -0.89 11.81 -6.55
CA ASN A 26 -0.87 12.67 -5.36
C ASN A 26 -0.11 12.02 -4.19
N GLY A 27 0.28 10.76 -4.33
CA GLY A 27 1.15 10.10 -3.38
C GLY A 27 2.63 10.47 -3.56
N ARG A 28 3.46 9.96 -2.66
CA ARG A 28 4.92 10.19 -2.68
C ARG A 28 5.68 8.92 -2.32
N ARG A 29 6.89 8.78 -2.87
CA ARG A 29 7.82 7.72 -2.47
C ARG A 29 8.54 8.06 -1.18
N GLU A 30 8.41 7.19 -0.18
CA GLU A 30 9.15 7.25 1.08
C GLU A 30 9.87 5.90 1.30
N GLY A 31 11.15 5.87 0.92
CA GLY A 31 11.98 4.67 0.98
C GLY A 31 11.46 3.54 0.08
N ARG A 32 10.95 2.48 0.70
CA ARG A 32 10.37 1.28 0.03
C ARG A 32 8.85 1.33 -0.08
N TYR A 33 8.24 2.46 0.24
CA TYR A 33 6.78 2.62 0.24
C TYR A 33 6.35 3.80 -0.63
N TRP A 34 5.13 3.71 -1.16
CA TRP A 34 4.38 4.83 -1.72
C TRP A 34 3.30 5.22 -0.71
N LEU A 35 3.25 6.47 -0.30
CA LEU A 35 2.27 7.00 0.65
C LEU A 35 1.21 7.80 -0.11
N VAL A 36 -0.07 7.58 0.19
CA VAL A 36 -1.21 8.33 -0.36
C VAL A 36 -2.32 8.43 0.70
N GLY A 37 -3.28 9.33 0.51
CA GLY A 37 -4.40 9.49 1.42
C GLY A 37 -5.35 8.29 1.39
N ASP A 38 -5.76 7.86 0.20
CA ASP A 38 -6.70 6.75 -0.01
C ASP A 38 -6.64 6.24 -1.46
N VAL A 39 -7.55 5.31 -1.79
CA VAL A 39 -7.73 4.74 -3.14
C VAL A 39 -8.24 5.75 -4.17
N ASN A 40 -8.83 6.87 -3.74
CA ASN A 40 -9.28 7.96 -4.60
C ASN A 40 -8.15 8.96 -4.91
N ASN A 41 -6.90 8.61 -4.60
CA ASN A 41 -5.73 9.44 -4.81
C ASN A 41 -5.83 10.78 -4.04
N THR A 42 -6.42 10.81 -2.85
CA THR A 42 -6.36 12.01 -2.01
C THR A 42 -4.95 12.21 -1.45
N LEU A 43 -4.58 13.45 -1.14
CA LEU A 43 -3.31 13.75 -0.47
C LEU A 43 -3.34 13.20 0.98
N GLY A 44 -2.30 12.49 1.39
CA GLY A 44 -2.21 11.99 2.77
C GLY A 44 -1.17 10.89 2.96
N ARG A 45 -1.26 10.22 4.12
CA ARG A 45 -0.40 9.10 4.52
C ARG A 45 -1.20 7.94 5.14
N SER A 46 -2.52 7.93 4.95
CA SER A 46 -3.41 6.94 5.55
C SER A 46 -3.32 5.60 4.82
N MET A 47 -2.96 5.62 3.53
CA MET A 47 -2.74 4.43 2.72
C MET A 47 -1.29 4.36 2.25
N PHE A 48 -0.73 3.15 2.20
CA PHE A 48 0.60 2.95 1.65
C PHE A 48 0.72 1.66 0.83
N VAL A 49 1.59 1.69 -0.19
CA VAL A 49 1.91 0.57 -1.08
C VAL A 49 3.37 0.19 -0.91
N ARG A 50 3.70 -1.10 -0.82
CA ARG A 50 5.09 -1.59 -0.85
C ARG A 50 5.63 -1.57 -2.28
N LEU A 51 6.73 -0.86 -2.50
CA LEU A 51 7.40 -0.77 -3.80
C LEU A 51 8.45 -1.87 -4.01
N LYS A 52 8.97 -2.44 -2.92
CA LYS A 52 10.00 -3.47 -2.95
C LYS A 52 9.64 -4.63 -2.03
N GLY A 53 9.84 -5.86 -2.50
CA GLY A 53 9.47 -7.07 -1.80
C GLY A 53 9.62 -8.30 -2.70
N SER A 54 9.27 -9.47 -2.17
CA SER A 54 9.09 -10.69 -2.97
C SER A 54 7.94 -10.52 -3.96
N ASP A 55 7.89 -11.36 -5.00
CA ASP A 55 6.76 -11.34 -5.94
C ASP A 55 5.45 -11.82 -5.30
N SER A 56 5.54 -12.66 -4.26
CA SER A 56 4.40 -13.22 -3.55
C SER A 56 4.65 -13.32 -2.04
N GLY A 57 3.58 -13.49 -1.27
CA GLY A 57 3.64 -13.73 0.17
C GLY A 57 3.80 -12.48 1.06
N LYS A 58 4.25 -12.71 2.29
CA LYS A 58 4.36 -11.65 3.31
C LYS A 58 5.47 -10.67 2.94
N GLY A 59 5.09 -9.42 2.71
CA GLY A 59 6.02 -8.36 2.34
C GLY A 59 6.26 -8.23 0.84
N ALA A 60 5.38 -8.82 0.02
CA ALA A 60 5.44 -8.69 -1.43
C ALA A 60 5.33 -7.22 -1.90
N ALA A 61 5.94 -6.94 -3.05
CA ALA A 61 5.74 -5.68 -3.75
C ALA A 61 4.27 -5.56 -4.23
N GLY A 62 3.78 -4.33 -4.42
CA GLY A 62 2.38 -4.06 -4.78
C GLY A 62 1.37 -4.28 -3.63
N LYS A 63 1.78 -4.84 -2.49
CA LYS A 63 0.90 -4.96 -1.33
C LYS A 63 0.61 -3.58 -0.75
N TRP A 64 -0.67 -3.26 -0.60
CA TRP A 64 -1.11 -2.02 0.00
C TRP A 64 -1.88 -2.25 1.28
N THR A 65 -1.85 -1.24 2.13
CA THR A 65 -2.46 -1.24 3.44
C THR A 65 -3.04 0.14 3.69
N GLU A 66 -4.29 0.16 4.13
CA GLU A 66 -4.94 1.37 4.61
C GLU A 66 -5.03 1.36 6.14
N TYR A 67 -4.90 2.53 6.72
CA TYR A 67 -5.21 2.81 8.11
C TYR A 67 -6.40 3.74 8.18
N VAL A 68 -7.44 3.32 8.90
CA VAL A 68 -8.50 4.23 9.33
C VAL A 68 -8.02 4.96 10.58
N ALA A 69 -7.16 5.95 10.39
CA ALA A 69 -6.82 6.88 11.46
C ALA A 69 -7.85 8.03 11.45
N PRO A 70 -8.55 8.34 12.56
CA PRO A 70 -9.50 9.44 12.60
C PRO A 70 -8.79 10.78 12.42
N ARG A 71 -8.67 11.29 11.18
CA ARG A 71 -8.31 12.67 10.71
C ARG A 71 -7.29 13.52 11.50
N VAL A 72 -6.53 12.95 12.43
CA VAL A 72 -5.58 13.58 13.33
C VAL A 72 -4.44 12.59 13.51
N MET A 73 -3.39 12.71 12.70
CA MET A 73 -2.00 12.38 13.05
C MET A 73 -1.10 13.18 12.09
N LEU A 74 -0.99 14.49 12.32
CA LEU A 74 0.04 15.20 13.08
C LEU A 74 1.34 15.46 12.31
N ARG A 75 1.74 16.74 12.40
CA ARG A 75 3.06 17.25 12.05
C ARG A 75 4.17 16.51 12.80
N SER A 76 5.34 16.49 12.17
CA SER A 76 6.62 16.01 12.66
C SER A 76 6.98 16.52 14.05
N ARG A 77 7.52 15.61 14.90
CA ARG A 77 7.94 15.77 16.31
C ARG A 77 6.83 15.51 17.32
N ASP A 78 6.62 14.24 17.65
CA ASP A 78 6.46 13.72 19.02
C ASP A 78 6.12 12.23 18.91
N TRP A 79 7.18 11.41 18.91
CA TRP A 79 7.10 9.94 18.82
C TRP A 79 6.76 9.28 20.17
N ALA A 80 6.68 10.05 21.26
CA ALA A 80 6.33 9.54 22.57
C ALA A 80 4.85 9.85 22.83
N LEU A 81 4.08 8.85 23.24
CA LEU A 81 2.64 8.91 23.56
C LEU A 81 1.70 8.74 22.37
N PHE A 82 1.61 7.56 21.76
CA PHE A 82 0.28 6.97 21.48
C PHE A 82 0.37 5.46 21.21
N CYS A 83 0.87 4.71 22.19
CA CYS A 83 0.66 3.27 22.25
C CYS A 83 -0.76 2.96 22.74
N ARG A 84 -1.78 3.23 21.92
CA ARG A 84 -3.07 2.54 22.03
C ARG A 84 -3.50 2.12 20.63
N ARG A 85 -3.05 0.92 20.25
CA ARG A 85 -3.16 0.29 18.94
C ARG A 85 -4.64 -0.01 18.59
N SER A 86 -5.32 0.89 17.90
CA SER A 86 -6.47 0.49 17.07
C SER A 86 -5.93 0.02 15.73
N THR A 87 -5.78 -1.30 15.57
CA THR A 87 -5.27 -1.93 14.33
C THR A 87 -6.41 -2.44 13.46
N ALA A 88 -7.33 -1.57 13.03
CA ALA A 88 -8.17 -1.90 11.88
C ALA A 88 -7.38 -1.51 10.62
N SER A 89 -6.48 -2.42 10.22
CA SER A 89 -5.67 -2.28 9.03
C SER A 89 -6.22 -3.23 7.98
N THR A 90 -6.97 -2.69 7.02
CA THR A 90 -7.52 -3.50 5.94
C THR A 90 -6.39 -3.76 4.95
N GLN A 91 -5.92 -5.01 4.93
CA GLN A 91 -4.91 -5.47 3.99
C GLN A 91 -5.60 -6.00 2.76
N HIS A 92 -5.42 -5.32 1.63
CA HIS A 92 -5.87 -5.83 0.35
C HIS A 92 -4.64 -6.31 -0.42
N ASN A 93 -4.52 -7.62 -0.56
CA ASN A 93 -3.54 -8.21 -1.45
C ASN A 93 -4.11 -8.15 -2.87
N VAL A 94 -3.31 -7.70 -3.83
CA VAL A 94 -3.52 -8.02 -5.26
C VAL A 94 -3.00 -9.44 -5.58
N SER A 95 -2.31 -10.09 -4.62
CA SER A 95 -1.96 -11.51 -4.71
C SER A 95 -3.21 -12.37 -4.42
N ALA A 96 -3.87 -12.80 -5.49
CA ALA A 96 -4.84 -13.89 -5.43
C ALA A 96 -4.17 -15.08 -4.74
N ARG A 97 -4.75 -15.54 -3.63
CA ARG A 97 -4.45 -16.85 -3.07
C ARG A 97 -4.82 -17.87 -4.13
N GLU A 98 -3.84 -18.52 -4.73
CA GLU A 98 -4.09 -19.75 -5.46
C GLU A 98 -4.56 -20.78 -4.42
N VAL A 99 -5.86 -21.05 -4.43
CA VAL A 99 -6.47 -22.14 -3.68
C VAL A 99 -6.28 -23.38 -4.57
N SER A 100 -5.41 -24.30 -4.15
CA SER A 100 -5.40 -25.68 -4.64
C SER A 100 -6.57 -26.47 -4.05
#